data_AF-A0A7K0CYM6-F1
#
_entry.id   AF-A0A7K0CYM6-F1
#
_cell.length_a   1.000
_cell.length_b   1.000
_cell.length_c   1.000
_cell.angle_alpha   90.00
_cell.angle_beta   90.00
_cell.angle_gamma   90.00
#
_symmetry.space_group_name_H-M   'P 1'
#
loop_
_entity.id
_entity.type
_entity.pdbx_description
1 polymer ?
#
loop_
_entity_poly.entity_id
_entity_poly.type
_entity_poly.pdbx_seq_one_letter_code
_entity_poly.pdbx_strand_id
1 'polypeptide(L)' 'MTPEFPPHLVRAIALAARATTQGYRLVRLTPTPYTWQLLDALDQTPIYTADSLDDIETWLNT' A
#
# COMPACT_ATOMS: atom_id res chain seq x y z
N MET A 1 -1.72 -5.53 28.27
CA MET A 1 -1.84 -4.38 27.34
C MET A 1 -1.74 -4.94 25.93
N THR A 2 -2.87 -5.11 25.24
CA THR A 2 -2.87 -5.44 23.81
C THR A 2 -2.54 -4.14 23.06
N PRO A 3 -1.54 -4.12 22.17
CA PRO A 3 -1.34 -2.96 21.31
C PRO A 3 -2.57 -2.85 20.41
N GLU A 4 -3.40 -1.85 20.65
CA GLU A 4 -4.44 -1.43 19.70
C GLU A 4 -3.72 -0.80 18.50
N PHE A 5 -3.51 -1.59 17.46
CA PHE A 5 -3.01 -1.05 16.23
C PHE A 5 -4.05 -0.07 15.67
N PRO A 6 -3.62 1.12 15.22
CA PRO A 6 -4.54 2.03 14.58
C PRO A 6 -5.24 1.32 13.41
N PRO A 7 -6.54 1.54 13.19
CA PRO A 7 -7.29 0.84 12.14
C PRO A 7 -6.68 1.05 10.73
N HIS A 8 -6.07 2.21 10.49
CA HIS A 8 -5.36 2.50 9.23
C HIS A 8 -4.09 1.66 9.04
N LEU A 9 -3.42 1.27 10.13
CA LEU A 9 -2.22 0.44 10.07
C LEU A 9 -2.58 -1.01 9.73
N VAL A 10 -3.65 -1.53 10.34
CA VAL A 10 -4.19 -2.86 10.03
C VAL A 10 -4.58 -2.96 8.55
N ARG A 11 -5.25 -1.92 8.02
CA ARG A 11 -5.61 -1.85 6.61
C ARG A 11 -4.40 -1.80 5.69
N ALA A 12 -3.39 -0.97 6.00
CA ALA A 12 -2.16 -0.90 5.22
C ALA A 12 -1.42 -2.24 5.17
N ILE A 13 -1.39 -2.98 6.28
CA ILE A 13 -0.78 -4.32 6.34
C ILE A 13 -1.55 -5.32 5.46
N ALA A 14 -2.88 -5.33 5.52
CA ALA A 14 -3.71 -6.20 4.70
C ALA A 14 -3.52 -5.92 3.20
N LEU A 15 -3.48 -4.63 2.81
CA LEU A 15 -3.24 -4.22 1.43
C LEU A 15 -1.82 -4.56 0.97
N ALA A 16 -0.80 -4.39 1.83
CA ALA A 16 0.56 -4.78 1.50
C ALA A 16 0.70 -6.29 1.27
N ALA A 17 0.06 -7.11 2.11
CA ALA A 17 0.03 -8.56 1.93
C ALA A 17 -0.64 -8.93 0.60
N ARG A 18 -1.77 -8.28 0.27
CA ARG A 18 -2.47 -8.52 -1.00
C ARG A 18 -1.65 -8.08 -2.21
N ALA A 19 -1.06 -6.89 -2.16
CA ALA A 19 -0.15 -6.42 -3.20
C ALA A 19 0.97 -7.45 -3.46
N THR A 20 1.54 -8.01 -2.38
CA THR A 20 2.59 -9.04 -2.47
C THR A 20 2.10 -10.29 -3.20
N THR A 21 0.86 -10.76 -2.94
CA THR A 21 0.29 -11.92 -3.65
C THR A 21 0.10 -11.71 -5.15
N GLN A 22 0.00 -10.45 -5.59
CA GLN A 22 -0.14 -10.07 -7.00
C GLN A 22 1.18 -9.65 -7.66
N GLY A 23 2.31 -9.77 -6.96
CA GLY A 23 3.62 -9.37 -7.48
C GLY A 23 3.91 -7.88 -7.34
N TYR A 24 3.30 -7.21 -6.36
CA TYR A 24 3.49 -5.78 -6.10
C TYR A 24 4.01 -5.51 -4.70
N ARG A 25 4.67 -4.36 -4.52
CA ARG A 25 5.15 -3.86 -3.25
C ARG A 25 4.51 -2.52 -2.93
N LEU A 26 3.76 -2.46 -1.84
CA LEU A 26 3.18 -1.22 -1.32
C LEU A 26 4.23 -0.45 -0.50
N VAL A 27 4.46 0.81 -0.87
CA VAL A 27 5.35 1.73 -0.14
C VAL A 27 4.63 3.03 0.20
N ARG A 28 5.04 3.67 1.29
CA ARG A 28 4.58 5.00 1.69
C ARG A 28 5.73 5.99 1.54
N LEU A 29 5.54 7.01 0.71
CA LEU A 29 6.52 8.05 0.48
C LEU A 29 6.48 9.14 1.56
N THR A 30 7.65 9.74 1.79
CA THR A 30 7.86 10.92 2.63
C THR A 30 8.78 11.90 1.88
N PRO A 31 8.62 13.24 2.06
CA PRO A 31 7.79 13.93 3.04
C PRO A 31 6.37 14.27 2.53
N THR A 32 5.53 14.83 3.40
CA THR A 32 4.12 15.13 3.15
C THR A 32 3.87 16.02 1.92
N PRO A 33 2.73 15.84 1.21
CA PRO A 33 1.63 14.93 1.53
C PRO A 33 2.01 13.46 1.36
N TYR A 34 1.57 12.62 2.31
CA TYR A 34 1.90 11.20 2.28
C TYR A 34 1.25 10.54 1.07
N THR A 35 2.07 10.07 0.13
CA THR A 35 1.62 9.34 -1.05
C THR A 35 1.90 7.85 -0.86
N TRP A 36 0.99 7.02 -1.34
CA TRP A 36 1.16 5.58 -1.45
C TRP A 36 1.58 5.23 -2.87
N GLN A 37 2.54 4.32 -3.01
CA GLN A 37 2.91 3.78 -4.31
C GLN A 37 2.87 2.25 -4.28
N LEU A 38 2.33 1.68 -5.35
CA LEU A 38 2.59 0.30 -5.72
C LEU A 38 3.79 0.28 -6.66
N LEU A 39 4.74 -0.56 -6.32
CA LEU A 39 5.89 -0.87 -7.16
C LEU A 39 5.70 -2.29 -7.69
N ASP A 40 6.17 -2.56 -8.90
CA ASP A 40 6.34 -3.93 -9.36
C ASP A 40 7.41 -4.66 -8.52
N ALA A 41 7.16 -5.92 -8.16
CA ALA A 41 8.06 -6.64 -7.27
C ALA A 41 9.37 -7.07 -7.94
N LEU A 42 9.45 -7.12 -9.27
CA LEU A 42 10.62 -7.56 -10.02
C LEU A 42 11.62 -6.42 -10.21
N ASP A 43 11.14 -5.26 -10.66
CA ASP A 43 12.01 -4.14 -11.04
C ASP A 43 11.88 -2.91 -10.12
N GLN A 44 10.97 -2.96 -9.14
CA GLN A 44 10.66 -1.87 -8.22
C GLN A 44 10.17 -0.60 -8.92
N THR A 45 9.72 -0.70 -10.18
CA THR A 45 9.17 0.42 -10.93
C THR A 45 7.82 0.82 -10.35
N PRO A 46 7.54 2.11 -10.12
CA PRO A 46 6.24 2.57 -9.68
C PRO A 46 5.19 2.34 -10.78
N ILE A 47 4.21 1.47 -10.49
CA ILE A 47 3.12 1.13 -11.41
C ILE A 47 1.86 1.96 -11.11
N TYR A 48 1.68 2.36 -9.85
CA TYR A 48 0.53 3.13 -9.43
C TYR A 48 0.86 3.98 -8.21
N THR A 49 0.38 5.22 -8.18
CA THR A 49 0.58 6.17 -7.08
C THR A 49 -0.77 6.79 -6.72
N ALA A 50 -1.07 6.86 -5.42
CA ALA A 50 -2.31 7.45 -4.93
C ALA A 50 -2.14 8.11 -3.57
N ASP A 51 -3.00 9.08 -3.26
CA ASP A 51 -3.00 9.78 -1.98
C ASP A 51 -3.67 8.97 -0.85
N SER A 52 -4.50 7.99 -1.20
CA SER A 52 -5.29 7.20 -0.25
C SER A 52 -5.07 5.69 -0.41
N LEU A 53 -5.29 4.94 0.68
CA LEU A 53 -5.30 3.47 0.62
C LEU A 53 -6.55 2.93 -0.11
N ASP A 54 -7.63 3.70 -0.20
CA ASP A 54 -8.85 3.34 -0.94
C ASP A 54 -8.60 3.22 -2.43
N ASP A 55 -7.81 4.15 -2.99
CA ASP A 55 -7.40 4.12 -4.39
C ASP A 55 -6.49 2.92 -4.70
N ILE A 56 -5.52 2.64 -3.81
CA ILE A 56 -4.67 1.45 -3.89
C ILE A 56 -5.52 0.17 -3.85
N GLU A 57 -6.47 0.09 -2.93
CA GLU A 57 -7.38 -1.04 -2.81
C GLU A 57 -8.22 -1.24 -4.07
N THR A 58 -8.79 -0.15 -4.60
CA THR A 58 -9.59 -0.19 -5.83
C THR A 58 -8.75 -0.71 -6.99
N TRP A 59 -7.51 -0.25 -7.12
CA TRP A 59 -6.59 -0.71 -8.17
C TRP A 59 -6.27 -2.21 -8.04
N LEU A 60 -5.99 -2.72 -6.84
CA LEU A 60 -5.72 -4.15 -6.59
C LEU A 60 -6.96 -5.07 -6.76
N ASN A 61 -8.15 -4.49 -6.88
CA ASN A 61 -9.41 -5.18 -7.13
C ASN A 61 -9.81 -5.21 -8.62
N THR A 62 -9.07 -4.51 -9.48
CA THR A 62 -9.27 -4.52 -10.95
C THR A 62 -8.71 -5.81 -11.56
#